data_AF-A0AAT9J422-F1
#
_entry.id   AF-A0AAT9J422-F1
#
_cell.length_a   1.000
_cell.length_b   1.000
_cell.length_c   1.000
_cell.angle_alpha   90.00
_cell.angle_beta   90.00
_cell.angle_gamma   90.00
#
_symmetry.space_group_name_H-M   'P 1'
#
loop_
_entity.id
_entity.type
_entity.pdbx_description
1 polymer ?
#
loop_
_entity_poly.entity_id
_entity_poly.type
_entity_poly.pdbx_seq_one_letter_code
_entity_poly.pdbx_strand_id
1 'polypeptide(L)'
;MDTEYHHQVLEAAFLHTKLDCFFVGTYAQRVSFASQQYRALDLITGLNLFGKLHNAASLKVAVVGAGLAGLMAAAALRHYGAKVHVFEGGKEILGRQSNADHRLIHPSIALWPQEQPHHSTNLPVFDWCAGTCSKIIQNIKDEWEESFEPFHCEDDNPPHEPLKVTLNAPITDYTKNFSAKNGRLRCEGTPDWQSDLSFDLVIVATGYGIENAEAEKDFGIVLASGYAHREAGGSAQEQGRKAQVLHHRMRRRRPDRGAASGAR
;
A
#
# COMPACT_ATOMS: atom_id res chain seq x y z
N MET A 1 -9.47 11.35 -17.47
CA MET A 1 -9.27 11.39 -16.01
C MET A 1 -8.30 12.51 -15.71
N ASP A 2 -8.55 13.28 -14.65
CA ASP A 2 -7.89 14.56 -14.36
C ASP A 2 -6.46 14.36 -13.80
N THR A 3 -5.51 15.18 -14.24
CA THR A 3 -4.13 15.21 -13.71
C THR A 3 -4.12 15.61 -12.23
N GLU A 4 -5.09 16.43 -11.81
CA GLU A 4 -5.25 16.86 -10.43
C GLU A 4 -5.52 15.69 -9.47
N TYR A 5 -6.35 14.72 -9.88
CA TYR A 5 -6.66 13.53 -9.09
C TYR A 5 -5.39 12.71 -8.78
N HIS A 6 -4.57 12.44 -9.81
CA HIS A 6 -3.36 11.64 -9.63
C HIS A 6 -2.32 12.36 -8.77
N HIS A 7 -2.25 13.69 -8.84
CA HIS A 7 -1.41 14.47 -7.93
C HIS A 7 -1.82 14.28 -6.48
N GLN A 8 -3.13 14.35 -6.19
CA GLN A 8 -3.67 14.11 -4.84
C GLN A 8 -3.38 12.69 -4.35
N VAL A 9 -3.51 11.68 -5.23
CA VAL A 9 -3.15 10.29 -4.91
C VAL A 9 -1.68 10.18 -4.56
N LEU A 10 -0.79 10.79 -5.34
CA LEU A 10 0.65 10.76 -5.06
C LEU A 10 0.99 11.45 -3.74
N GLU A 11 0.46 12.64 -3.48
CA GLU A 11 0.72 13.35 -2.22
C GLU A 11 0.21 12.56 -1.01
N ALA A 12 -0.95 11.92 -1.11
CA ALA A 12 -1.51 11.13 -0.01
C ALA A 12 -0.74 9.81 0.23
N ALA A 13 -0.22 9.20 -0.83
CA ALA A 13 0.58 7.99 -0.77
C ALA A 13 2.03 8.25 -0.32
N PHE A 14 2.55 9.44 -0.60
CA PHE A 14 3.92 9.81 -0.31
C PHE A 14 4.14 10.01 1.19
N LEU A 15 4.94 9.12 1.78
CA LEU A 15 5.45 9.38 3.11
C LEU A 15 6.53 10.46 3.00
N HIS A 16 6.40 11.55 3.77
CA HIS A 16 7.37 12.65 3.87
C HIS A 16 8.69 12.21 4.54
N THR A 17 9.23 11.10 4.08
CA THR A 17 10.58 10.61 4.34
C THR A 17 11.47 11.07 3.18
N LYS A 18 12.78 11.03 3.36
CA LYS A 18 13.73 11.54 2.38
C LYS A 18 13.83 10.67 1.11
N LEU A 19 12.90 9.75 0.79
CA LEU A 19 12.91 8.80 -0.35
C LEU A 19 11.58 8.74 -1.08
N ASP A 20 11.59 8.22 -2.31
CA ASP A 20 10.41 7.81 -3.06
C ASP A 20 9.85 6.49 -2.48
N CYS A 21 9.10 6.61 -1.38
CA CYS A 21 8.38 5.52 -0.73
C CYS A 21 6.89 5.87 -0.72
N PHE A 22 6.06 4.97 -1.25
CA PHE A 22 4.63 5.22 -1.46
C PHE A 22 3.78 4.10 -0.85
N PHE A 23 2.74 4.47 -0.12
CA PHE A 23 1.78 3.53 0.44
C PHE A 23 0.57 3.38 -0.48
N VAL A 24 0.15 2.14 -0.72
CA VAL A 24 -1.12 1.90 -1.41
C VAL A 24 -2.27 2.17 -0.45
N GLY A 25 -2.89 3.33 -0.59
CA GLY A 25 -4.14 3.68 0.07
C GLY A 25 -4.04 3.84 1.58
N THR A 26 -3.01 4.51 2.09
CA THR A 26 -2.91 4.99 3.47
C THR A 26 -4.25 5.50 4.03
N TYR A 27 -4.64 5.00 5.21
CA TYR A 27 -5.80 5.47 5.99
C TYR A 27 -7.18 5.28 5.35
N ALA A 28 -7.33 4.48 4.28
CA ALA A 28 -8.65 4.29 3.70
C ALA A 28 -9.57 3.48 4.63
N GLN A 29 -10.79 3.97 4.84
CA GLN A 29 -11.83 3.25 5.55
C GLN A 29 -12.71 2.48 4.56
N ARG A 30 -13.23 1.31 4.97
CA ARG A 30 -14.14 0.44 4.18
C ARG A 30 -13.53 -0.04 2.87
N VAL A 31 -12.53 -0.91 3.00
CA VAL A 31 -11.76 -1.40 1.86
C VAL A 31 -12.39 -2.67 1.32
N SER A 32 -12.98 -2.58 0.12
CA SER A 32 -13.34 -3.74 -0.70
C SER A 32 -12.12 -4.28 -1.45
N PHE A 33 -12.20 -5.51 -1.98
CA PHE A 33 -11.15 -6.08 -2.83
C PHE A 33 -10.87 -5.20 -4.05
N ALA A 34 -11.93 -4.81 -4.76
CA ALA A 34 -11.80 -3.95 -5.94
C ALA A 34 -11.12 -2.61 -5.59
N SER A 35 -11.47 -2.02 -4.43
CA SER A 35 -10.83 -0.76 -4.00
C SER A 35 -9.33 -0.89 -3.70
N GLN A 36 -8.83 -2.09 -3.36
CA GLN A 36 -7.39 -2.33 -3.19
C GLN A 36 -6.68 -2.32 -4.53
N GLN A 37 -7.27 -2.97 -5.54
CA GLN A 37 -6.74 -3.03 -6.89
C GLN A 37 -6.77 -1.67 -7.58
N TYR A 38 -7.89 -0.95 -7.51
CA TYR A 38 -8.00 0.39 -8.10
C TYR A 38 -6.98 1.35 -7.50
N ARG A 39 -6.84 1.39 -6.17
CA ARG A 39 -5.84 2.26 -5.53
C ARG A 39 -4.39 1.91 -5.91
N ALA A 40 -4.09 0.63 -6.09
CA ALA A 40 -2.78 0.22 -6.59
C ALA A 40 -2.56 0.75 -8.01
N LEU A 41 -3.54 0.56 -8.91
CA LEU A 41 -3.47 1.06 -10.29
C LEU A 41 -3.39 2.59 -10.37
N ASP A 42 -4.18 3.31 -9.59
CA ASP A 42 -4.17 4.77 -9.54
C ASP A 42 -2.80 5.29 -9.08
N LEU A 43 -2.20 4.65 -8.07
CA LEU A 43 -0.86 5.00 -7.60
C LEU A 43 0.20 4.77 -8.69
N ILE A 44 0.26 3.58 -9.27
CA ILE A 44 1.29 3.26 -10.29
C ILE A 44 1.10 4.12 -11.54
N THR A 45 -0.14 4.36 -11.96
CA THR A 45 -0.47 5.27 -13.07
C THR A 45 -0.01 6.69 -12.76
N GLY A 46 -0.26 7.18 -11.55
CA GLY A 46 0.27 8.46 -11.09
C GLY A 46 1.79 8.52 -11.16
N LEU A 47 2.50 7.51 -10.64
CA LEU A 47 3.96 7.47 -10.71
C LEU A 47 4.49 7.54 -12.15
N ASN A 48 3.82 6.86 -13.09
CA ASN A 48 4.17 6.98 -14.50
C ASN A 48 3.91 8.38 -15.06
N LEU A 49 2.70 8.93 -14.85
CA LEU A 49 2.30 10.25 -15.36
C LEU A 49 3.22 11.39 -14.87
N PHE A 50 3.73 11.27 -13.65
CA PHE A 50 4.66 12.25 -13.07
C PHE A 50 6.14 11.89 -13.26
N GLY A 51 6.44 10.96 -14.17
CA GLY A 51 7.79 10.66 -14.64
C GLY A 51 8.67 9.86 -13.71
N LYS A 52 8.12 9.30 -12.62
CA LYS A 52 8.86 8.42 -11.71
C LYS A 52 9.18 7.06 -12.35
N LEU A 53 8.45 6.67 -13.40
CA LEU A 53 8.64 5.41 -14.13
C LEU A 53 9.21 5.59 -15.56
N HIS A 54 9.62 6.79 -15.97
CA HIS A 54 10.12 7.04 -17.34
C HIS A 54 11.32 6.18 -17.77
N ASN A 55 12.12 5.69 -16.82
CA ASN A 55 13.24 4.77 -17.07
C ASN A 55 13.04 3.41 -16.38
N ALA A 56 11.78 2.94 -16.32
CA ALA A 56 11.37 1.77 -15.55
C ALA A 56 12.23 0.52 -15.77
N ALA A 57 12.70 0.25 -17.00
CA ALA A 57 13.60 -0.87 -17.30
C ALA A 57 14.88 -0.93 -16.43
N SER A 58 15.33 0.23 -15.93
CA SER A 58 16.48 0.35 -15.03
C SER A 58 16.12 0.36 -13.54
N LEU A 59 14.84 0.59 -13.20
CA LEU A 59 14.38 0.75 -11.83
C LEU A 59 14.22 -0.61 -11.15
N LYS A 60 14.85 -0.73 -9.97
CA LYS A 60 14.60 -1.81 -9.02
C LYS A 60 13.53 -1.35 -8.04
N VAL A 61 12.37 -1.98 -8.10
CA VAL A 61 11.21 -1.61 -7.29
C VAL A 61 10.90 -2.73 -6.30
N ALA A 62 10.86 -2.39 -5.02
CA ALA A 62 10.35 -3.29 -4.01
C ALA A 62 8.86 -3.06 -3.80
N VAL A 63 8.11 -4.16 -3.71
CA VAL A 63 6.71 -4.17 -3.28
C VAL A 63 6.63 -4.93 -1.96
N VAL A 64 6.23 -4.26 -0.89
CA VAL A 64 6.14 -4.85 0.45
C VAL A 64 4.69 -5.22 0.74
N GLY A 65 4.40 -6.52 0.81
CA GLY A 65 3.09 -7.13 0.95
C GLY A 65 2.63 -7.78 -0.36
N ALA A 66 2.36 -9.09 -0.32
CA ALA A 66 1.79 -9.87 -1.43
C ALA A 66 0.28 -10.10 -1.25
N GLY A 67 -0.41 -9.09 -0.72
CA GLY A 67 -1.86 -9.00 -0.75
C GLY A 67 -2.37 -8.48 -2.09
N LEU A 68 -3.69 -8.35 -2.23
CA LEU A 68 -4.35 -7.97 -3.50
C LEU A 68 -3.82 -6.65 -4.09
N ALA A 69 -3.64 -5.63 -3.24
CA ALA A 69 -3.04 -4.35 -3.64
C ALA A 69 -1.58 -4.50 -4.12
N GLY A 70 -0.77 -5.29 -3.40
CA GLY A 70 0.64 -5.47 -3.72
C GLY A 70 0.86 -6.25 -5.01
N LEU A 71 0.12 -7.34 -5.22
CA LEU A 71 0.16 -8.08 -6.48
C LEU A 71 -0.29 -7.22 -7.66
N MET A 72 -1.36 -6.44 -7.50
CA MET A 72 -1.79 -5.49 -8.54
C MET A 72 -0.72 -4.43 -8.83
N ALA A 73 -0.11 -3.84 -7.80
CA ALA A 73 0.98 -2.88 -7.98
C ALA A 73 2.18 -3.50 -8.70
N ALA A 74 2.55 -4.74 -8.35
CA ALA A 74 3.62 -5.48 -8.98
C ALA A 74 3.34 -5.73 -10.47
N ALA A 75 2.12 -6.19 -10.81
CA ALA A 75 1.72 -6.40 -12.20
C ALA A 75 1.75 -5.09 -13.02
N ALA A 76 1.23 -3.99 -12.47
CA ALA A 76 1.27 -2.69 -13.11
C ALA A 76 2.71 -2.15 -13.30
N LEU A 77 3.58 -2.30 -12.30
CA LEU A 77 5.00 -1.93 -12.40
C LEU A 77 5.73 -2.76 -13.47
N ARG A 78 5.42 -4.06 -13.56
CA ARG A 78 5.95 -4.95 -14.60
C ARG A 78 5.49 -4.53 -15.98
N HIS A 79 4.22 -4.13 -16.14
CA HIS A 79 3.71 -3.58 -17.40
C HIS A 79 4.52 -2.37 -17.87
N TYR A 80 4.95 -1.50 -16.96
CA TYR A 80 5.85 -0.38 -17.29
C TYR A 80 7.32 -0.79 -17.49
N GLY A 81 7.67 -2.07 -17.31
CA GLY A 81 9.02 -2.60 -17.56
C GLY A 81 9.94 -2.64 -16.34
N ALA A 82 9.44 -2.37 -15.13
CA ALA A 82 10.27 -2.33 -13.92
C ALA A 82 10.80 -3.71 -13.47
N LYS A 83 11.95 -3.71 -12.79
CA LYS A 83 12.47 -4.90 -12.09
C LYS A 83 11.83 -4.97 -10.71
N VAL A 84 10.82 -5.81 -10.57
CA VAL A 84 9.99 -5.87 -9.37
C VAL A 84 10.40 -7.03 -8.49
N HIS A 85 10.53 -6.75 -7.19
CA HIS A 85 10.69 -7.76 -6.15
C HIS A 85 9.58 -7.59 -5.10
N VAL A 86 8.71 -8.59 -4.99
CA VAL A 86 7.64 -8.65 -3.99
C VAL A 86 8.12 -9.36 -2.72
N PHE A 87 7.87 -8.76 -1.57
CA PHE A 87 8.15 -9.33 -0.25
C PHE A 87 6.85 -9.60 0.48
N GLU A 88 6.73 -10.76 1.12
CA GLU A 88 5.58 -11.14 1.95
C GLU A 88 6.07 -11.73 3.26
N GLY A 89 5.54 -11.23 4.38
CA GLY A 89 5.87 -11.75 5.70
C GLY A 89 5.25 -13.13 5.98
N GLY A 90 4.15 -13.45 5.31
CA GLY A 90 3.48 -14.75 5.37
C GLY A 90 4.14 -15.84 4.52
N LYS A 91 3.62 -17.06 4.68
CA LYS A 91 4.09 -18.27 3.98
C LYS A 91 3.58 -18.40 2.54
N GLU A 92 2.62 -17.58 2.15
CA GLU A 92 1.97 -17.61 0.84
C GLU A 92 1.46 -16.21 0.46
N ILE A 93 1.38 -15.93 -0.85
CA ILE A 93 0.68 -14.75 -1.36
C ILE A 93 -0.82 -14.86 -1.05
N LEU A 94 -1.49 -13.72 -0.85
CA LEU A 94 -2.92 -13.65 -0.54
C LEU A 94 -3.36 -14.50 0.68
N GLY A 95 -2.43 -14.84 1.58
CA GLY A 95 -2.67 -15.81 2.65
C GLY A 95 -3.69 -15.38 3.71
N ARG A 96 -3.98 -14.08 3.83
CA ARG A 96 -5.02 -13.60 4.76
C ARG A 96 -6.44 -13.89 4.27
N GLN A 97 -6.61 -14.09 2.96
CA GLN A 97 -7.92 -14.23 2.33
C GLN A 97 -8.24 -15.68 1.91
N SER A 98 -7.25 -16.59 1.94
CA SER A 98 -7.37 -17.98 1.48
C SER A 98 -8.45 -18.79 2.21
N ASN A 99 -8.68 -18.52 3.51
CA ASN A 99 -9.62 -19.27 4.36
C ASN A 99 -10.95 -18.54 4.65
N ALA A 100 -11.36 -17.58 3.82
CA ALA A 100 -12.53 -16.73 4.09
C ALA A 100 -13.76 -17.06 3.20
N ASP A 101 -14.00 -18.34 2.87
CA ASP A 101 -15.04 -18.77 1.92
C ASP A 101 -16.47 -18.34 2.29
N HIS A 102 -16.73 -18.12 3.59
CA HIS A 102 -17.99 -17.57 4.10
C HIS A 102 -18.30 -16.14 3.63
N ARG A 103 -17.34 -15.43 3.03
CA ARG A 103 -17.51 -14.05 2.56
C ARG A 103 -17.84 -14.04 1.08
N LEU A 104 -19.05 -13.59 0.77
CA LEU A 104 -19.42 -13.20 -0.59
C LEU A 104 -18.86 -11.81 -0.89
N ILE A 105 -18.09 -11.72 -1.95
CA ILE A 105 -17.46 -10.47 -2.39
C ILE A 105 -18.04 -10.12 -3.75
N HIS A 106 -18.36 -8.84 -3.92
CA HIS A 106 -18.88 -8.30 -5.16
C HIS A 106 -18.03 -7.09 -5.58
N PRO A 107 -17.68 -6.94 -6.87
CA PRO A 107 -16.76 -5.92 -7.36
C PRO A 107 -17.19 -4.49 -7.02
N SER A 108 -18.44 -4.12 -7.28
CA SER A 108 -18.91 -2.73 -7.08
C SER A 108 -20.12 -2.56 -6.16
N ILE A 109 -20.56 -3.58 -5.40
CA ILE A 109 -21.78 -3.45 -4.56
C ILE A 109 -21.63 -2.35 -3.50
N ALA A 110 -20.40 -2.07 -3.07
CA ALA A 110 -20.11 -1.01 -2.11
C ALA A 110 -20.39 0.40 -2.65
N LEU A 111 -20.54 0.57 -3.97
CA LEU A 111 -20.85 1.82 -4.65
C LEU A 111 -22.35 1.99 -4.91
N TRP A 112 -23.16 0.99 -4.59
CA TRP A 112 -24.61 1.09 -4.70
C TRP A 112 -25.19 1.96 -3.57
N PRO A 113 -26.20 2.82 -3.83
CA PRO A 113 -26.95 2.98 -5.08
C PRO A 113 -26.39 4.03 -6.05
N GLN A 114 -25.25 4.64 -5.75
CA GLN A 114 -24.67 5.70 -6.58
C GLN A 114 -24.29 5.18 -7.96
N GLU A 115 -23.80 3.93 -8.03
CA GLU A 115 -23.46 3.23 -9.25
C GLU A 115 -24.23 1.90 -9.36
N GLN A 116 -24.53 1.50 -10.59
CA GLN A 116 -25.12 0.18 -10.83
C GLN A 116 -24.08 -0.91 -10.56
N PRO A 117 -24.46 -2.03 -9.92
CA PRO A 117 -23.54 -3.14 -9.72
C PRO A 117 -23.03 -3.68 -11.07
N HIS A 118 -21.72 -3.86 -11.18
CA HIS A 118 -21.03 -4.42 -12.33
C HIS A 118 -20.82 -5.92 -12.11
N HIS A 119 -20.75 -6.68 -13.21
CA HIS A 119 -20.56 -8.12 -13.14
C HIS A 119 -19.13 -8.52 -12.71
N SER A 120 -18.12 -7.78 -13.15
CA SER A 120 -16.70 -7.96 -12.80
C SER A 120 -16.01 -6.65 -12.45
N THR A 121 -14.72 -6.69 -12.12
CA THR A 121 -13.90 -5.49 -11.93
C THR A 121 -13.48 -4.83 -13.25
N ASN A 122 -13.57 -5.56 -14.37
CA ASN A 122 -13.14 -5.13 -15.72
C ASN A 122 -11.67 -4.67 -15.75
N LEU A 123 -10.83 -5.30 -14.94
CA LEU A 123 -9.40 -4.98 -14.85
C LEU A 123 -8.61 -5.72 -15.93
N PRO A 124 -7.48 -5.18 -16.40
CA PRO A 124 -6.67 -5.82 -17.44
C PRO A 124 -5.96 -7.09 -16.95
N VAL A 125 -5.76 -7.19 -15.64
CA VAL A 125 -5.22 -8.36 -14.93
C VAL A 125 -5.97 -8.49 -13.60
N PHE A 126 -6.06 -9.71 -13.08
CA PHE A 126 -6.80 -10.02 -11.87
C PHE A 126 -8.25 -9.53 -11.95
N ASP A 127 -8.90 -9.74 -13.10
CA ASP A 127 -10.34 -9.53 -13.25
C ASP A 127 -11.10 -10.65 -12.54
N TRP A 128 -12.19 -10.29 -11.86
CA TRP A 128 -13.00 -11.27 -11.15
C TRP A 128 -14.46 -10.81 -11.04
N CYS A 129 -15.35 -11.80 -11.06
CA CYS A 129 -16.78 -11.61 -10.86
C CYS A 129 -17.17 -11.85 -9.39
N ALA A 130 -18.38 -11.40 -9.02
CA ALA A 130 -18.92 -11.68 -7.69
C ALA A 130 -18.89 -13.18 -7.34
N GLY A 131 -18.43 -13.53 -6.15
CA GLY A 131 -18.23 -14.91 -5.74
C GLY A 131 -17.76 -15.05 -4.30
N THR A 132 -17.44 -16.28 -3.87
CA THR A 132 -16.82 -16.47 -2.55
C THR A 132 -15.38 -15.96 -2.57
N CYS A 133 -14.93 -15.45 -1.41
CA CYS A 133 -13.59 -14.93 -1.24
C CYS A 133 -12.53 -15.96 -1.65
N SER A 134 -12.65 -17.20 -1.19
CA SER A 134 -11.68 -18.24 -1.52
C SER A 134 -11.64 -18.54 -3.02
N LYS A 135 -12.79 -18.55 -3.71
CA LYS A 135 -12.83 -18.74 -5.17
C LYS A 135 -12.15 -17.59 -5.93
N ILE A 136 -12.42 -16.34 -5.54
CA ILE A 136 -11.78 -15.16 -6.16
C ILE A 136 -10.27 -15.20 -5.93
N ILE A 137 -9.83 -15.48 -4.71
CA ILE A 137 -8.40 -15.57 -4.39
C ILE A 137 -7.72 -16.70 -5.14
N GLN A 138 -8.35 -17.86 -5.26
CA GLN A 138 -7.78 -18.96 -6.03
C GLN A 138 -7.61 -18.58 -7.49
N ASN A 139 -8.64 -18.00 -8.13
CA ASN A 139 -8.54 -17.56 -9.52
C ASN A 139 -7.40 -16.54 -9.73
N ILE A 140 -7.19 -15.63 -8.77
CA ILE A 140 -6.10 -14.64 -8.85
C ILE A 140 -4.74 -15.29 -8.63
N LYS A 141 -4.64 -16.31 -7.76
CA LYS A 141 -3.41 -17.09 -7.61
C LYS A 141 -3.11 -17.87 -8.88
N ASP A 142 -4.12 -18.51 -9.48
CA ASP A 142 -3.97 -19.25 -10.73
C ASP A 142 -3.49 -18.31 -11.85
N GLU A 143 -4.10 -17.13 -11.99
CA GLU A 143 -3.65 -16.12 -12.97
C GLU A 143 -2.25 -15.58 -12.65
N TRP A 144 -1.93 -15.35 -11.38
CA TRP A 144 -0.57 -14.94 -10.95
C TRP A 144 0.46 -15.99 -11.34
N GLU A 145 0.18 -17.25 -11.03
CA GLU A 145 1.01 -18.37 -11.40
C GLU A 145 1.12 -18.43 -12.92
N GLU A 146 0.04 -18.52 -13.69
CA GLU A 146 0.09 -18.66 -15.16
C GLU A 146 0.73 -17.48 -15.90
N SER A 147 0.47 -16.24 -15.48
CA SER A 147 0.87 -15.03 -16.22
C SER A 147 2.18 -14.43 -15.74
N PHE A 148 2.63 -14.76 -14.52
CA PHE A 148 3.78 -14.14 -13.89
C PHE A 148 4.81 -15.14 -13.31
N GLU A 149 4.48 -16.44 -13.15
CA GLU A 149 5.45 -17.46 -12.71
C GLU A 149 6.15 -18.26 -13.86
N PRO A 150 5.52 -18.67 -14.98
CA PRO A 150 6.22 -19.08 -16.19
C PRO A 150 6.28 -17.91 -17.17
N PHE A 151 7.37 -17.16 -17.15
CA PHE A 151 7.58 -16.11 -18.17
C PHE A 151 7.81 -16.74 -19.56
N HIS A 152 6.74 -16.81 -20.36
CA HIS A 152 6.79 -16.71 -21.82
C HIS A 152 6.15 -15.38 -22.20
N CYS A 153 6.95 -14.35 -22.45
CA CYS A 153 6.48 -13.14 -23.10
C CYS A 153 6.63 -13.28 -24.62
N GLU A 154 5.69 -12.75 -25.38
CA GLU A 154 5.87 -12.56 -26.82
C GLU A 154 7.00 -11.56 -27.13
N ASP A 155 7.53 -11.68 -28.35
CA ASP A 155 8.93 -11.44 -28.76
C ASP A 155 9.46 -9.99 -28.70
N ASP A 156 8.67 -8.98 -28.33
CA ASP A 156 9.06 -7.61 -28.66
C ASP A 156 9.78 -6.81 -27.55
N ASN A 157 9.66 -7.14 -26.25
CA ASN A 157 10.50 -6.51 -25.19
C ASN A 157 10.34 -7.08 -23.75
N PRO A 158 10.84 -8.28 -23.38
CA PRO A 158 10.84 -8.71 -21.98
C PRO A 158 11.69 -7.80 -21.08
N PRO A 159 11.22 -7.46 -19.87
CA PRO A 159 12.14 -7.06 -18.80
C PRO A 159 13.13 -8.21 -18.57
N HIS A 160 14.43 -7.95 -18.70
CA HIS A 160 15.51 -8.95 -18.67
C HIS A 160 15.61 -9.83 -17.41
N GLU A 161 14.83 -9.56 -16.35
CA GLU A 161 14.87 -10.29 -15.08
C GLU A 161 13.45 -10.76 -14.68
N PRO A 162 13.34 -12.00 -14.16
CA PRO A 162 12.06 -12.56 -13.70
C PRO A 162 11.53 -11.75 -12.52
N LEU A 163 10.19 -11.70 -12.41
CA LEU A 163 9.53 -11.19 -11.21
C LEU A 163 9.96 -12.04 -10.01
N LYS A 164 10.52 -11.41 -8.98
CA LYS A 164 10.96 -12.12 -7.79
C LYS A 164 9.93 -11.99 -6.67
N VAL A 165 9.55 -13.10 -6.07
CA VAL A 165 8.72 -13.13 -4.86
C VAL A 165 9.55 -13.74 -3.73
N THR A 166 9.51 -13.16 -2.54
CA THR A 166 10.14 -13.73 -1.35
C THR A 166 9.12 -13.78 -0.22
N LEU A 167 8.78 -15.01 0.18
CA LEU A 167 7.84 -15.32 1.26
C LEU A 167 8.61 -15.50 2.58
N ASN A 168 7.90 -15.47 3.71
CA ASN A 168 8.50 -15.48 5.05
C ASN A 168 9.54 -14.37 5.25
N ALA A 169 9.32 -13.23 4.60
CA ALA A 169 10.23 -12.11 4.54
C ALA A 169 9.58 -10.83 5.10
N PRO A 170 9.34 -10.76 6.43
CA PRO A 170 8.85 -9.54 7.04
C PRO A 170 9.92 -8.46 6.93
N ILE A 171 9.56 -7.35 6.26
CA ILE A 171 10.39 -6.16 6.20
C ILE A 171 10.26 -5.42 7.53
N THR A 172 11.40 -5.21 8.20
CA THR A 172 11.44 -4.64 9.56
C THR A 172 12.06 -3.26 9.62
N ASP A 173 12.87 -2.90 8.63
CA ASP A 173 13.53 -1.60 8.58
C ASP A 173 13.80 -1.18 7.14
N TYR A 174 13.97 0.12 6.96
CA TYR A 174 14.31 0.74 5.70
C TYR A 174 15.27 1.91 5.93
N THR A 175 16.44 1.84 5.30
CA THR A 175 17.48 2.86 5.44
C THR A 175 17.77 3.53 4.11
N LYS A 176 17.74 4.87 4.08
CA LYS A 176 18.27 5.63 2.93
C LYS A 176 19.77 5.53 2.88
N ASN A 177 20.32 5.29 1.69
CA ASN A 177 21.70 5.66 1.45
C ASN A 177 21.77 7.16 1.11
N PHE A 178 22.25 8.01 2.04
CA PHE A 178 22.33 9.47 1.82
C PHE A 178 23.26 9.86 0.66
N SER A 179 24.18 8.97 0.27
CA SER A 179 25.11 9.17 -0.83
C SER A 179 24.60 8.61 -2.16
N ALA A 180 23.45 7.91 -2.19
CA ALA A 180 22.89 7.31 -3.39
C ALA A 180 21.40 7.63 -3.57
N LYS A 181 20.89 7.42 -4.78
CA LYS A 181 19.46 7.59 -5.10
C LYS A 181 18.60 6.42 -4.61
N ASN A 182 19.21 5.34 -4.13
CA ASN A 182 18.52 4.13 -3.68
C ASN A 182 18.36 4.08 -2.15
N GLY A 183 17.39 3.29 -1.70
CA GLY A 183 17.20 2.89 -0.31
C GLY A 183 17.47 1.40 -0.14
N ARG A 184 17.69 0.97 1.10
CA ARG A 184 17.94 -0.42 1.48
C ARG A 184 16.83 -0.93 2.37
N LEU A 185 16.23 -2.05 2.00
CA LEU A 185 15.25 -2.75 2.83
C LEU A 185 15.95 -3.82 3.65
N ARG A 186 15.63 -3.87 4.95
CA ARG A 186 16.05 -4.96 5.84
C ARG A 186 14.90 -5.92 6.04
N CYS A 187 15.21 -7.19 5.82
CA CYS A 187 14.28 -8.28 6.05
C CYS A 187 14.76 -9.14 7.23
N GLU A 188 13.89 -9.41 8.19
CA GLU A 188 14.19 -10.36 9.26
C GLU A 188 14.16 -11.81 8.71
N GLY A 189 14.98 -12.69 9.27
CA GLY A 189 14.99 -14.11 8.90
C GLY A 189 15.62 -14.44 7.54
N THR A 190 16.17 -13.46 6.83
CA THR A 190 16.93 -13.67 5.59
C THR A 190 18.44 -13.74 5.87
N PRO A 191 19.21 -14.58 5.15
CA PRO A 191 20.66 -14.58 5.25
C PRO A 191 21.26 -13.20 4.95
N ASP A 192 22.42 -12.86 5.52
CA ASP A 192 23.03 -11.52 5.41
C ASP A 192 23.27 -11.04 3.97
N TRP A 193 23.45 -11.97 3.02
CA TRP A 193 23.59 -11.66 1.59
C TRP A 193 22.26 -11.29 0.89
N GLN A 194 21.13 -11.50 1.57
CA GLN A 194 19.78 -11.21 1.11
C GLN A 194 19.09 -10.13 1.96
N SER A 195 19.68 -9.75 3.11
CA SER A 195 19.13 -8.77 4.06
C SER A 195 19.44 -7.30 3.71
N ASP A 196 20.18 -7.06 2.63
CA ASP A 196 20.66 -5.74 2.22
C ASP A 196 20.41 -5.48 0.73
N LEU A 197 19.13 -5.50 0.35
CA LEU A 197 18.69 -5.27 -1.03
C LEU A 197 18.42 -3.78 -1.26
N SER A 198 19.04 -3.24 -2.31
CA SER A 198 18.88 -1.83 -2.69
C SER A 198 17.83 -1.65 -3.79
N PHE A 199 16.95 -0.68 -3.57
CA PHE A 199 15.81 -0.36 -4.44
C PHE A 199 15.74 1.14 -4.70
N ASP A 200 15.33 1.51 -5.90
CA ASP A 200 15.15 2.89 -6.33
C ASP A 200 13.79 3.44 -5.90
N LEU A 201 12.80 2.56 -5.74
CA LEU A 201 11.42 2.87 -5.38
C LEU A 201 10.87 1.76 -4.46
N VAL A 202 10.10 2.15 -3.45
CA VAL A 202 9.42 1.21 -2.55
C VAL A 202 7.91 1.49 -2.55
N ILE A 203 7.13 0.44 -2.81
CA ILE A 203 5.67 0.45 -2.68
C ILE A 203 5.29 -0.38 -1.47
N VAL A 204 4.57 0.22 -0.53
CA VAL A 204 4.13 -0.45 0.71
C VAL A 204 2.64 -0.77 0.61
N ALA A 205 2.32 -2.06 0.67
CA ALA A 205 0.98 -2.64 0.50
C ALA A 205 0.68 -3.69 1.60
N THR A 206 1.12 -3.45 2.84
CA THR A 206 1.03 -4.38 4.00
C THR A 206 -0.40 -4.62 4.53
N GLY A 207 -1.39 -4.00 3.90
CA GLY A 207 -2.82 -4.23 4.13
C GLY A 207 -3.40 -3.35 5.22
N TYR A 208 -4.70 -3.08 5.10
CA TYR A 208 -5.46 -2.12 5.89
C TYR A 208 -5.72 -2.57 7.33
N GLY A 209 -5.52 -1.67 8.29
CA GLY A 209 -5.72 -1.86 9.72
C GLY A 209 -4.47 -2.21 10.52
N ILE A 210 -3.35 -2.57 9.89
CA ILE A 210 -2.06 -2.79 10.60
C ILE A 210 -1.32 -1.45 10.73
N GLU A 211 -1.43 -0.60 9.71
CA GLU A 211 -0.90 0.74 9.69
C GLU A 211 -1.48 1.62 10.79
N ASN A 212 -2.67 1.35 11.33
CA ASN A 212 -3.21 2.14 12.45
C ASN A 212 -2.55 1.81 13.79
N ALA A 213 -2.08 0.58 13.99
CA ALA A 213 -1.36 0.19 15.21
C ALA A 213 0.10 0.68 15.20
N GLU A 214 0.69 0.79 14.00
CA GLU A 214 2.07 1.27 13.81
C GLU A 214 2.14 2.79 13.57
N ALA A 215 1.17 3.40 12.91
CA ALA A 215 1.09 4.86 12.79
C ALA A 215 0.92 5.53 14.15
N GLU A 216 0.22 4.94 15.13
CA GLU A 216 0.20 5.49 16.49
C GLU A 216 1.60 5.50 17.15
N LYS A 217 2.49 4.56 16.78
CA LYS A 217 3.89 4.55 17.23
C LYS A 217 4.77 5.49 16.40
N ASP A 218 4.59 5.54 15.09
CA ASP A 218 5.37 6.40 14.18
C ASP A 218 4.99 7.87 14.28
N PHE A 219 3.72 8.22 14.53
CA PHE A 219 3.34 9.59 14.90
C PHE A 219 3.97 10.01 16.23
N GLY A 220 4.16 9.08 17.18
CA GLY A 220 4.93 9.33 18.39
C GLY A 220 6.40 9.65 18.12
N ILE A 221 7.03 8.96 17.16
CA ILE A 221 8.44 9.14 16.79
C ILE A 221 8.66 10.36 15.88
N VAL A 222 7.73 10.65 14.96
CA VAL A 222 7.76 11.82 14.08
C VAL A 222 7.42 13.10 14.85
N LEU A 223 6.52 13.05 15.84
CA LEU A 223 6.30 14.18 16.75
C LEU A 223 7.48 14.34 17.72
N ALA A 224 8.02 13.27 18.32
CA ALA A 224 9.19 13.39 19.20
C ALA A 224 10.44 13.95 18.47
N SER A 225 10.70 13.53 17.23
CA SER A 225 11.83 14.05 16.44
C SER A 225 11.55 15.43 15.80
N GLY A 226 10.30 15.73 15.46
CA GLY A 226 9.87 17.05 14.97
C GLY A 226 9.81 18.13 16.05
N TYR A 227 9.54 17.78 17.30
CA TYR A 227 9.59 18.70 18.44
C TYR A 227 11.03 18.93 18.92
N ALA A 228 11.88 17.90 18.96
CA ALA A 228 13.30 18.05 19.33
C ALA A 228 14.08 19.01 18.40
N HIS A 229 13.68 19.14 17.14
CA HIS A 229 14.29 20.10 16.20
C HIS A 229 13.71 21.52 16.25
N ARG A 230 12.60 21.76 16.96
CA ARG A 230 12.02 23.09 17.18
C ARG A 230 12.23 23.64 18.59
N GLU A 231 12.88 22.89 19.47
CA GLU A 231 13.14 23.23 20.88
C GLU A 231 14.38 24.10 21.13
N ALA A 232 14.92 24.79 20.12
CA ALA A 232 16.04 25.71 20.29
C ALA A 232 15.65 27.18 20.59
N GLY A 233 14.37 27.52 20.81
CA GLY A 233 14.01 28.95 20.93
C GLY A 233 12.62 29.37 21.42
N GLY A 234 12.04 28.74 22.44
CA GLY A 234 10.76 29.23 23.00
C GLY A 234 10.54 28.85 24.48
N SER A 235 10.14 29.82 25.30
CA SER A 235 9.97 29.66 26.74
C SER A 235 8.81 28.73 27.12
N ALA A 236 9.05 27.90 28.14
CA ALA A 236 8.18 26.79 28.59
C ALA A 236 6.75 27.20 29.02
N GLN A 237 6.50 28.48 29.32
CA GLN A 237 5.22 28.96 29.83
C GLN A 237 4.14 29.12 28.75
N GLU A 238 4.54 29.34 27.48
CA GLU A 238 3.58 29.50 26.37
C GLU A 238 3.17 28.15 25.76
N GLN A 239 3.97 27.10 26.00
CA GLN A 239 3.79 25.74 25.49
C GLN A 239 2.68 24.97 26.25
N GLY A 240 2.57 25.16 27.57
CA GLY A 240 1.51 24.52 28.37
C GLY A 240 0.10 24.99 27.97
N ARG A 241 -0.03 26.23 27.49
CA ARG A 241 -1.32 26.83 27.13
C ARG A 241 -1.84 26.36 25.77
N LYS A 242 -0.96 26.04 24.81
CA LYS A 242 -1.34 25.54 23.46
C LYS A 242 -1.70 24.05 23.47
N ALA A 243 -1.04 23.23 24.28
CA ALA A 243 -1.35 21.80 24.43
C ALA A 243 -2.74 21.57 25.07
N GLN A 244 -3.10 22.36 26.08
CA GLN A 244 -4.43 22.27 26.73
C GLN A 244 -5.58 22.68 25.78
N VAL A 245 -5.36 23.65 24.90
CA VAL A 245 -6.40 24.12 23.95
C VAL A 245 -6.67 23.09 22.86
N LEU A 246 -5.65 22.37 22.38
CA LEU A 246 -5.82 21.33 21.36
C LEU A 246 -6.49 20.07 21.95
N HIS A 247 -6.11 19.67 23.16
CA HIS A 247 -6.72 18.54 23.86
C HIS A 247 -8.20 18.79 24.20
N HIS A 248 -8.59 20.05 24.46
CA HIS A 248 -9.99 20.45 24.70
C HIS A 248 -10.83 20.49 23.42
N ARG A 249 -10.24 20.84 22.26
CA ARG A 249 -10.92 20.83 20.95
C ARG A 249 -11.21 19.42 20.44
N MET A 250 -10.35 18.44 20.74
CA MET A 250 -10.56 17.05 20.32
C MET A 250 -11.64 16.32 21.14
N ARG A 251 -11.88 16.71 22.40
CA ARG A 251 -12.97 16.15 23.22
C ARG A 251 -14.37 16.61 22.78
N ARG A 252 -14.50 17.76 22.11
CA ARG A 252 -15.81 18.33 21.70
C ARG A 252 -16.34 17.85 20.32
N ARG A 253 -15.64 16.94 19.65
CA ARG A 253 -16.08 16.33 18.36
C ARG A 253 -16.56 14.88 18.49
N ARG A 254 -17.01 14.45 19.67
CA ARG A 254 -17.89 13.29 19.78
C ARG A 254 -19.34 13.78 19.73
N PRO A 255 -20.19 13.27 18.82
CA PRO A 255 -21.63 13.43 18.97
C PRO A 255 -22.05 12.70 20.25
N ASP A 256 -22.78 13.38 21.13
CA ASP A 256 -23.44 12.75 22.27
C ASP A 256 -24.33 11.61 21.76
N ARG A 257 -23.99 10.37 22.15
CA ARG A 257 -24.95 9.27 22.10
C ARG A 257 -25.93 9.50 23.25
N GLY A 258 -26.99 10.25 22.94
CA GLY A 258 -28.15 10.36 23.80
C GLY A 258 -28.70 8.97 24.11
N ALA A 259 -28.77 8.67 25.40
CA ALA A 259 -29.53 7.56 25.93
C ALA A 259 -31.01 7.76 25.56
N ALA A 260 -31.58 6.82 24.82
CA ALA A 260 -33.02 6.62 24.75
C ALA A 260 -33.34 5.28 25.42
N SER A 261 -33.50 5.32 26.74
CA SER A 261 -34.29 4.34 27.49
C SER A 261 -35.76 4.62 27.25
N GLY A 262 -36.53 3.60 26.88
CA GLY A 262 -37.94 3.73 26.49
C GLY A 262 -38.91 4.00 27.64
N ALA A 263 -40.14 4.36 27.25
CA ALA A 263 -41.36 4.07 27.99
C ALA A 263 -42.60 4.33 27.10
N ARG A 264 -43.40 3.28 26.91
CA ARG A 264 -44.81 3.22 26.48
C ARG A 264 -45.16 3.55 25.03
#